data_AF-A0A3P8T0P8-F1
#
_entry.id   AF-A0A3P8T0P8-F1
#
_cell.length_a   1.000
_cell.length_b   1.000
_cell.length_c   1.000
_cell.angle_alpha   90.00
_cell.angle_beta   90.00
_cell.angle_gamma   90.00
#
_symmetry.space_group_name_H-M   'P 1'
#
loop_
_entity.id
_entity.type
_entity.pdbx_description
1 polymer ?
#
loop_
_entity_poly.entity_id
_entity_poly.type
_entity_poly.pdbx_seq_one_letter_code
_entity_poly.pdbx_strand_id
1 'polypeptide(L)'
;RSPSSSPPTSPRHGRASLADDVVIVGGNRTGIFISHVRSGSPAEQCGLKEGSELLEVCHEEHLIPYSLVQPVQVQTKRPVIFSPSLLSRGLIERLLQPAESETLKLQQLKTNNTNSHNKINKISNNTECILSHIALSLLQDKHCLLELGLPSVEGLLRQGIYPIVIHIRPKNKKHKKLSVMEEVCQAEELQLETLPLLYYTVEPNTWSCTEELLAALCNAIHSQQRAVAWVELDRLQ
;
A
#
# COMPACT_ATOMS: atom_id res chain seq x y z
N ARG A 1 -58.44 0.51 -43.68
CA ARG A 1 -57.15 0.94 -43.11
C ARG A 1 -57.29 0.88 -41.60
N SER A 2 -56.93 -0.24 -40.99
CA SER A 2 -57.03 -0.48 -39.55
C SER A 2 -55.71 -0.07 -38.88
N PRO A 3 -55.70 0.60 -37.73
CA PRO A 3 -54.45 0.93 -37.04
C PRO A 3 -53.96 -0.27 -36.23
N SER A 4 -52.72 -0.68 -36.47
CA SER A 4 -52.01 -1.70 -35.67
C SER A 4 -51.60 -1.11 -34.32
N SER A 5 -52.09 -1.70 -33.23
CA SER A 5 -51.65 -1.40 -31.86
C SER A 5 -50.27 -2.01 -31.60
N SER A 6 -49.29 -1.17 -31.28
CA SER A 6 -47.99 -1.59 -30.77
C SER A 6 -48.14 -2.20 -29.37
N PRO A 7 -47.38 -3.26 -29.01
CA PRO A 7 -47.44 -3.82 -27.65
C PRO A 7 -46.73 -2.90 -26.63
N PRO A 8 -47.07 -2.99 -25.34
CA PRO A 8 -46.50 -2.12 -24.31
C PRO A 8 -45.01 -2.44 -24.12
N THR A 9 -44.17 -1.40 -24.17
CA THR A 9 -42.75 -1.47 -23.87
C THR A 9 -42.54 -1.81 -22.39
N SER A 10 -41.89 -2.95 -22.12
CA SER A 10 -41.41 -3.34 -20.81
C SER A 10 -40.52 -2.24 -20.20
N PRO A 11 -40.53 -2.03 -18.88
CA PRO A 11 -39.69 -1.00 -18.26
C PRO A 11 -38.21 -1.37 -18.48
N ARG A 12 -37.44 -0.43 -19.03
CA ARG A 12 -35.98 -0.53 -19.12
C ARG A 12 -35.44 -0.59 -17.69
N HIS A 13 -35.15 -1.80 -17.22
CA HIS A 13 -34.37 -1.99 -16.02
C HIS A 13 -32.97 -1.44 -16.36
N GLY A 14 -32.62 -0.29 -15.76
CA GLY A 14 -31.24 0.13 -15.70
C GLY A 14 -30.47 -1.05 -15.11
N ARG A 15 -29.48 -1.57 -15.86
CA ARG A 15 -28.65 -2.69 -15.40
C ARG A 15 -28.02 -2.28 -14.06
N ALA A 16 -28.53 -2.83 -12.96
CA ALA A 16 -27.83 -2.79 -11.69
C ALA A 16 -26.49 -3.49 -11.91
N SER A 17 -25.39 -2.77 -11.69
CA SER A 17 -24.05 -3.33 -11.80
C SER A 17 -23.61 -3.81 -10.42
N LEU A 18 -22.90 -4.94 -10.35
CA LEU A 18 -22.31 -5.43 -9.10
C LEU A 18 -21.50 -4.34 -8.38
N ALA A 19 -20.85 -3.45 -9.15
CA ALA A 19 -20.08 -2.32 -8.64
C ALA A 19 -20.91 -1.30 -7.84
N ASP A 20 -22.24 -1.26 -8.00
CA ASP A 20 -23.12 -0.37 -7.23
C ASP A 20 -23.44 -0.92 -5.83
N ASP A 21 -23.18 -2.21 -5.61
CA ASP A 21 -23.61 -2.97 -4.43
C ASP A 21 -22.46 -3.41 -3.52
N VAL A 22 -21.21 -3.40 -4.02
CA VAL A 22 -20.02 -3.84 -3.27
C VAL A 22 -18.90 -2.82 -3.30
N VAL A 23 -18.16 -2.69 -2.20
CA VAL A 23 -16.88 -1.98 -2.16
C VAL A 23 -15.77 -3.01 -2.19
N ILE A 24 -14.85 -2.86 -3.14
CA ILE A 24 -13.70 -3.75 -3.32
C ILE A 24 -12.47 -3.12 -2.66
N VAL A 25 -11.69 -3.91 -1.92
CA VAL A 25 -10.37 -3.52 -1.43
C VAL A 25 -9.36 -4.58 -1.87
N GLY A 26 -8.27 -4.15 -2.50
CA GLY A 26 -7.26 -5.04 -3.07
C GLY A 26 -7.39 -5.21 -4.59
N GLY A 27 -6.25 -5.40 -5.24
CA GLY A 27 -6.12 -5.37 -6.71
C GLY A 27 -4.66 -5.50 -7.17
N ASN A 28 -3.91 -6.42 -6.56
CA ASN A 28 -2.65 -6.94 -7.12
C ASN A 28 -2.80 -8.46 -7.34
N ARG A 29 -1.71 -9.21 -7.57
CA ARG A 29 -1.71 -10.66 -7.90
C ARG A 29 -2.34 -11.58 -6.81
N THR A 30 -3.12 -11.05 -5.87
CA THR A 30 -3.62 -11.69 -4.64
C THR A 30 -5.16 -11.78 -4.53
N GLY A 31 -5.92 -11.18 -5.46
CA GLY A 31 -7.38 -11.31 -5.53
C GLY A 31 -8.16 -10.01 -5.29
N ILE A 32 -9.49 -10.08 -5.47
CA ILE A 32 -10.45 -8.98 -5.34
C ILE A 32 -11.41 -9.34 -4.20
N PHE A 33 -11.37 -8.59 -3.11
CA PHE A 33 -12.16 -8.89 -1.91
C PHE A 33 -13.22 -7.83 -1.65
N ILE A 34 -14.38 -8.27 -1.19
CA ILE A 34 -15.48 -7.38 -0.82
C ILE A 34 -15.25 -6.89 0.61
N SER A 35 -14.99 -5.59 0.75
CA SER A 35 -14.91 -4.92 2.05
C SER A 35 -16.27 -4.50 2.58
N HIS A 36 -17.28 -4.37 1.72
CA HIS A 36 -18.63 -4.00 2.14
C HIS A 36 -19.66 -4.44 1.10
N VAL A 37 -20.81 -4.93 1.57
CA VAL A 37 -22.00 -5.22 0.74
C VAL A 37 -23.14 -4.35 1.24
N ARG A 38 -23.83 -3.65 0.33
CA ARG A 38 -25.01 -2.83 0.67
C ARG A 38 -26.15 -3.73 1.18
N SER A 39 -26.70 -3.43 2.35
CA SER A 39 -27.84 -4.17 2.90
C SER A 39 -29.07 -4.08 2.01
N GLY A 40 -29.73 -5.22 1.78
CA GLY A 40 -30.88 -5.39 0.90
C GLY A 40 -30.54 -5.48 -0.59
N SER A 41 -29.26 -5.41 -0.98
CA SER A 41 -28.83 -5.46 -2.38
C SER A 41 -28.99 -6.87 -3.00
N PRO A 42 -29.08 -6.96 -4.33
CA PRO A 42 -28.94 -8.22 -5.05
C PRO A 42 -27.67 -8.99 -4.68
N ALA A 43 -26.56 -8.29 -4.41
CA ALA A 43 -25.31 -8.90 -3.97
C ALA A 43 -25.47 -9.66 -2.64
N GLU A 44 -26.12 -9.05 -1.63
CA GLU A 44 -26.39 -9.71 -0.34
C GLU A 44 -27.33 -10.91 -0.51
N GLN A 45 -28.35 -10.78 -1.36
CA GLN A 45 -29.33 -11.85 -1.64
C GLN A 45 -28.69 -13.06 -2.36
N CYS A 46 -27.66 -12.82 -3.17
CA CYS A 46 -26.85 -13.85 -3.79
C CYS A 46 -25.80 -14.46 -2.85
N GLY A 47 -25.77 -14.03 -1.58
CA GLY A 47 -24.90 -14.58 -0.55
C GLY A 47 -23.51 -13.95 -0.45
N LEU A 48 -23.28 -12.82 -1.14
CA LEU A 48 -22.06 -12.03 -0.96
C LEU A 48 -22.10 -11.32 0.39
N LYS A 49 -20.96 -11.31 1.08
CA LYS A 49 -20.78 -10.67 2.39
C LYS A 49 -19.40 -10.04 2.47
N GLU A 50 -19.17 -9.25 3.51
CA GLU A 50 -17.82 -8.76 3.82
C GLU A 50 -16.85 -9.95 3.98
N GLY A 51 -15.68 -9.84 3.34
CA GLY A 51 -14.69 -10.92 3.26
C GLY A 51 -14.96 -11.95 2.15
N SER A 52 -16.09 -11.86 1.42
CA SER A 52 -16.28 -12.65 0.21
C SER A 52 -15.26 -12.28 -0.86
N GLU A 53 -14.70 -13.30 -1.50
CA GLU A 53 -13.77 -13.16 -2.62
C GLU A 53 -14.53 -13.21 -3.96
N LEU A 54 -14.23 -12.28 -4.85
CA LEU A 54 -14.79 -12.24 -6.20
C LEU A 54 -13.90 -13.05 -7.14
N LEU A 55 -14.35 -14.25 -7.48
CA LEU A 55 -13.60 -15.24 -8.26
C LEU A 55 -13.59 -14.95 -9.77
N GLU A 56 -14.47 -14.08 -10.28
CA GLU A 56 -14.62 -13.84 -11.72
C GLU A 56 -14.98 -12.38 -12.07
N VAL A 57 -14.12 -11.75 -12.87
CA VAL A 57 -14.51 -10.82 -13.94
C VAL A 57 -13.79 -11.34 -15.18
N CYS A 58 -14.47 -12.09 -16.05
CA CYS A 58 -13.92 -12.62 -17.30
C CYS A 58 -13.24 -11.50 -18.12
N HIS A 59 -12.02 -11.69 -18.67
CA HIS A 59 -11.73 -12.66 -19.74
C HIS A 59 -10.31 -13.29 -19.68
N GLU A 60 -10.27 -14.59 -19.98
CA GLU A 60 -9.13 -15.40 -20.50
C GLU A 60 -8.08 -15.98 -19.52
N GLU A 61 -8.46 -17.12 -18.92
CA GLU A 61 -7.72 -18.42 -18.88
C GLU A 61 -6.26 -18.49 -18.40
N HIS A 62 -5.89 -17.85 -17.30
CA HIS A 62 -4.82 -18.37 -16.43
C HIS A 62 -5.18 -18.18 -14.95
N LEU A 63 -5.46 -19.28 -14.25
CA LEU A 63 -5.67 -19.28 -12.80
C LEU A 63 -4.35 -18.98 -12.09
N ILE A 64 -4.28 -17.90 -11.31
CA ILE A 64 -3.16 -17.63 -10.42
C ILE A 64 -3.51 -18.27 -9.05
N PRO A 65 -2.59 -18.97 -8.38
CA PRO A 65 -2.82 -19.44 -7.01
C PRO A 65 -2.89 -18.26 -6.03
N TYR A 66 -3.93 -18.19 -5.18
CA TYR A 66 -4.15 -17.08 -4.24
C TYR A 66 -4.06 -17.52 -2.76
N SER A 67 -3.64 -16.59 -1.90
CA SER A 67 -3.37 -16.76 -0.46
C SER A 67 -4.32 -15.90 0.37
N LEU A 68 -4.72 -16.36 1.56
CA LEU A 68 -5.62 -15.61 2.45
C LEU A 68 -4.93 -14.37 3.04
N VAL A 69 -5.61 -13.22 2.99
CA VAL A 69 -5.21 -12.00 3.71
C VAL A 69 -5.94 -11.90 5.05
N GLN A 70 -5.25 -11.37 6.05
CA GLN A 70 -5.79 -11.13 7.38
C GLN A 70 -5.91 -9.63 7.66
N PRO A 71 -7.06 -9.15 8.17
CA PRO A 71 -7.18 -7.78 8.64
C PRO A 71 -6.48 -7.62 9.98
N VAL A 72 -5.49 -6.73 10.04
CA VAL A 72 -4.77 -6.39 11.26
C VAL A 72 -5.01 -4.92 11.62
N GLN A 73 -5.57 -4.71 12.80
CA GLN A 73 -5.80 -3.38 13.35
C GLN A 73 -4.63 -2.98 14.24
N VAL A 74 -3.82 -2.02 13.79
CA VAL A 74 -2.59 -1.61 14.48
C VAL A 74 -2.85 -0.34 15.28
N GLN A 75 -2.83 -0.45 16.60
CA GLN A 75 -3.14 0.66 17.51
C GLN A 75 -1.95 1.61 17.74
N THR A 76 -0.72 1.11 17.56
CA THR A 76 0.51 1.88 17.69
C THR A 76 0.89 2.54 16.36
N LYS A 77 1.69 3.62 16.42
CA LYS A 77 2.24 4.22 15.21
C LYS A 77 3.08 3.24 14.41
N ARG A 78 2.77 3.11 13.12
CA ARG A 78 3.44 2.16 12.23
C ARG A 78 4.75 2.74 11.69
N PRO A 79 5.80 1.92 11.50
CA PRO A 79 6.98 2.34 10.76
C PRO A 79 6.61 2.69 9.31
N VAL A 80 7.39 3.57 8.68
CA VAL A 80 7.13 4.05 7.30
C VAL A 80 8.32 3.72 6.42
N ILE A 81 8.06 3.08 5.28
CA ILE A 81 9.04 2.76 4.25
C ILE A 81 8.62 3.47 2.95
N PHE A 82 9.57 4.16 2.32
CA PHE A 82 9.36 4.81 1.03
C PHE A 82 9.95 3.97 -0.11
N SER A 83 9.20 3.84 -1.20
CA SER A 83 9.68 3.34 -2.50
C SER A 83 9.51 4.45 -3.54
N PRO A 84 10.46 4.71 -4.45
CA PRO A 84 11.79 4.10 -4.55
C PRO A 84 12.67 4.35 -3.32
N SER A 85 13.38 3.33 -2.84
CA SER A 85 14.20 3.43 -1.62
C SER A 85 15.31 4.49 -1.72
N LEU A 86 15.78 4.80 -2.94
CA LEU A 86 16.76 5.86 -3.21
C LEU A 86 16.29 7.27 -2.79
N LEU A 87 14.98 7.51 -2.69
CA LEU A 87 14.42 8.78 -2.26
C LEU A 87 14.30 8.88 -0.73
N SER A 88 14.33 7.74 -0.03
CA SER A 88 14.02 7.66 1.41
C SER A 88 14.84 8.64 2.24
N ARG A 89 16.18 8.64 2.11
CA ARG A 89 17.07 9.53 2.86
C ARG A 89 16.70 11.00 2.71
N GLY A 90 16.57 11.47 1.46
CA GLY A 90 16.27 12.87 1.17
C GLY A 90 14.88 13.27 1.65
N LEU A 91 13.89 12.37 1.56
CA LEU A 91 12.54 12.61 2.08
C LEU A 91 12.53 12.67 3.60
N ILE A 92 13.22 11.75 4.27
CA ILE A 92 13.29 11.68 5.73
C ILE A 92 13.94 12.95 6.30
N GLU A 93 15.06 13.40 5.73
CA GLU A 93 15.74 14.64 6.13
C GLU A 93 14.84 15.88 6.01
N ARG A 94 13.86 15.86 5.10
CA ARG A 94 12.89 16.96 4.90
C ARG A 94 11.65 16.82 5.77
N LEU A 95 11.14 15.61 5.95
CA LEU A 95 9.98 15.33 6.81
C LEU A 95 10.29 15.52 8.30
N LEU A 96 11.56 15.42 8.69
CA LEU A 96 12.01 15.66 10.06
C LEU A 96 12.27 17.14 10.39
N GLN A 97 11.99 18.06 9.48
CA GLN A 97 12.03 19.48 9.81
C GLN A 97 10.98 19.81 10.90
N PRO A 98 11.23 20.83 11.75
CA PRO A 98 10.47 21.02 12.98
C PRO A 98 8.96 21.21 12.79
N ALA A 99 8.52 21.77 11.65
CA ALA A 99 7.11 22.06 11.39
C ALA A 99 6.28 20.79 11.12
N GLU A 100 6.85 19.81 10.42
CA GLU A 100 6.17 18.58 9.99
C GLU A 100 6.30 17.45 11.03
N SER A 101 7.45 17.38 11.70
CA SER A 101 7.82 16.30 12.62
C SER A 101 6.97 16.28 13.90
N GLU A 102 6.65 17.44 14.46
CA GLU A 102 5.86 17.56 15.70
C GLU A 102 4.39 17.20 15.47
N THR A 103 3.83 17.59 14.33
CA THR A 103 2.43 17.36 13.98
C THR A 103 2.12 15.87 13.74
N LEU A 104 3.06 15.16 13.09
CA LEU A 104 2.89 13.73 12.76
C LEU A 104 3.63 12.78 13.69
N LYS A 105 4.29 13.29 14.75
CA LYS A 105 5.07 12.47 15.69
C LYS A 105 6.10 11.60 14.93
N LEU A 106 6.87 12.20 14.02
CA LEU A 106 7.84 11.47 13.19
C LEU A 106 9.18 11.30 13.92
N GLN A 107 9.88 10.20 13.65
CA GLN A 107 11.23 9.95 14.13
C GLN A 107 12.00 9.12 13.10
N GLN A 108 13.27 9.44 12.86
CA GLN A 108 14.15 8.61 12.03
C GLN A 108 14.95 7.62 12.88
N LEU A 109 15.19 6.44 12.33
CA LEU A 109 16.20 5.50 12.82
C LEU A 109 17.61 6.10 12.71
N LYS A 110 18.22 6.47 13.84
CA LYS A 110 19.64 6.89 13.86
C LYS A 110 20.53 5.64 13.95
N THR A 111 20.94 5.08 12.82
CA THR A 111 22.00 4.07 12.84
C THR A 111 23.35 4.77 13.05
N ASN A 112 23.96 4.58 14.22
CA ASN A 112 25.33 5.01 14.47
C ASN A 112 26.29 4.16 13.63
N ASN A 113 26.56 4.56 12.38
CA ASN A 113 27.62 3.97 11.59
C ASN A 113 28.89 4.81 11.77
N THR A 114 29.73 4.42 12.72
CA THR A 114 31.16 4.74 12.64
C THR A 114 31.74 4.06 11.40
N ASN A 115 32.59 4.81 10.69
CA ASN A 115 33.29 4.40 9.48
C ASN A 115 33.86 2.98 9.56
N SER A 116 33.52 2.10 8.61
CA SER A 116 34.52 1.21 8.00
C SER A 116 33.95 0.56 6.75
N HIS A 117 34.76 0.61 5.69
CA HIS A 117 34.56 -0.11 4.44
C HIS A 117 34.50 -1.61 4.72
N ASN A 118 33.32 -2.23 4.59
CA ASN A 118 33.13 -3.64 4.24
C ASN A 118 31.64 -3.89 3.99
N LYS A 119 31.22 -3.66 2.75
CA LYS A 119 29.93 -4.07 2.21
C LYS A 119 30.01 -5.57 1.97
N ILE A 120 29.25 -6.38 2.71
CA ILE A 120 28.63 -7.66 2.29
C ILE A 120 28.02 -8.41 3.51
N ASN A 121 28.49 -8.20 4.76
CA ASN A 121 27.98 -8.94 5.94
C ASN A 121 27.18 -8.09 6.97
N LYS A 122 26.55 -6.98 6.57
CA LYS A 122 25.95 -5.99 7.50
C LYS A 122 24.42 -6.10 7.68
N ILE A 123 23.82 -7.24 7.37
CA ILE A 123 22.37 -7.45 7.54
C ILE A 123 22.07 -8.13 8.90
N SER A 124 22.94 -9.05 9.35
CA SER A 124 22.66 -9.88 10.54
C SER A 124 22.80 -9.17 11.88
N ASN A 125 23.63 -8.12 12.00
CA ASN A 125 23.79 -7.36 13.26
C ASN A 125 22.88 -6.12 13.32
N ASN A 126 22.11 -5.87 12.26
CA ASN A 126 21.31 -4.65 12.14
C ASN A 126 19.83 -4.88 12.46
N THR A 127 19.33 -6.11 12.33
CA THR A 127 17.93 -6.46 12.60
C THR A 127 17.56 -6.20 14.07
N GLU A 128 18.37 -6.68 15.02
CA GLU A 128 18.12 -6.48 16.45
C GLU A 128 18.15 -4.99 16.83
N CYS A 129 19.07 -4.21 16.24
CA CYS A 129 19.15 -2.76 16.43
C CYS A 129 17.92 -2.03 15.84
N ILE A 130 17.50 -2.41 14.62
CA ILE A 130 16.30 -1.88 13.97
C ILE A 130 15.05 -2.19 14.81
N LEU A 131 14.88 -3.44 15.25
CA LEU A 131 13.76 -3.87 16.06
C LEU A 131 13.73 -3.14 17.41
N SER A 132 14.88 -2.99 18.06
CA SER A 132 15.00 -2.24 19.31
C SER A 132 14.58 -0.78 19.14
N HIS A 133 15.00 -0.14 18.05
CA HIS A 133 14.65 1.26 17.80
C HIS A 133 13.17 1.43 17.40
N ILE A 134 12.62 0.50 16.61
CA ILE A 134 11.19 0.48 16.31
C ILE A 134 10.40 0.31 17.60
N ALA A 135 10.79 -0.62 18.47
CA ALA A 135 10.15 -0.82 19.78
C ALA A 135 10.18 0.47 20.62
N LEU A 136 11.31 1.19 20.65
CA LEU A 136 11.40 2.49 21.32
C LEU A 136 10.48 3.56 20.68
N SER A 137 10.40 3.64 19.35
CA SER A 137 9.49 4.57 18.67
C SER A 137 8.01 4.23 18.92
N LEU A 138 7.67 2.94 19.00
CA LEU A 138 6.33 2.46 19.34
C LEU A 138 5.92 2.89 20.76
N LEU A 139 6.85 2.83 21.72
CA LEU A 139 6.63 3.32 23.10
C LEU A 139 6.43 4.84 23.16
N GLN A 140 7.01 5.59 22.24
CA GLN A 140 6.89 7.05 22.17
C GLN A 140 5.66 7.52 21.37
N ASP A 141 4.83 6.59 20.87
CA ASP A 141 3.70 6.87 19.97
C ASP A 141 4.13 7.69 18.73
N LYS A 142 5.29 7.32 18.16
CA LYS A 142 5.90 7.99 17.01
C LYS A 142 6.00 7.07 15.79
N HIS A 143 5.77 7.62 14.61
CA HIS A 143 6.06 6.93 13.36
C HIS A 143 7.57 6.87 13.14
N CYS A 144 8.12 5.66 12.99
CA CYS A 144 9.53 5.48 12.67
C CYS A 144 9.73 5.49 11.16
N LEU A 145 10.38 6.51 10.62
CA LEU A 145 10.77 6.58 9.21
C LEU A 145 12.04 5.75 8.98
N LEU A 146 11.95 4.76 8.09
CA LEU A 146 12.99 3.76 7.87
C LEU A 146 13.69 3.99 6.51
N GLU A 147 15.01 4.13 6.54
CA GLU A 147 15.87 4.12 5.34
C GLU A 147 16.16 2.65 4.92
N LEU A 148 15.11 1.88 4.71
CA LEU A 148 15.15 0.47 4.29
C LEU A 148 14.45 0.29 2.94
N GLY A 149 14.85 -0.73 2.19
CA GLY A 149 14.16 -1.13 0.94
C GLY A 149 13.02 -2.12 1.17
N LEU A 150 12.23 -2.35 0.12
CA LEU A 150 11.10 -3.30 0.11
C LEU A 150 11.43 -4.72 0.62
N PRO A 151 12.63 -5.30 0.38
CA PRO A 151 12.98 -6.61 0.93
C PRO A 151 12.93 -6.71 2.46
N SER A 152 12.97 -5.58 3.17
CA SER A 152 12.86 -5.57 4.65
C SER A 152 11.44 -5.82 5.17
N VAL A 153 10.41 -5.63 4.32
CA VAL A 153 9.00 -5.69 4.73
C VAL A 153 8.63 -7.06 5.30
N GLU A 154 9.01 -8.15 4.63
CA GLU A 154 8.72 -9.50 5.12
C GLU A 154 9.36 -9.76 6.48
N GLY A 155 10.59 -9.27 6.69
CA GLY A 155 11.28 -9.38 7.96
C GLY A 155 10.54 -8.67 9.09
N LEU A 156 9.99 -7.49 8.82
CA LEU A 156 9.15 -6.75 9.79
C LEU A 156 7.86 -7.50 10.09
N LEU A 157 7.17 -7.99 9.07
CA LEU A 157 5.91 -8.73 9.24
C LEU A 157 6.10 -10.03 10.04
N ARG A 158 7.19 -10.77 9.82
CA ARG A 158 7.54 -11.96 10.63
C ARG A 158 7.74 -11.64 12.11
N GLN A 159 8.07 -10.39 12.44
CA GLN A 159 8.21 -9.89 13.81
C GLN A 159 6.92 -9.25 14.34
N GLY A 160 5.79 -9.36 13.63
CA GLY A 160 4.52 -8.72 13.99
C GLY A 160 4.54 -7.19 13.85
N ILE A 161 5.46 -6.64 13.05
CA ILE A 161 5.56 -5.22 12.77
C ILE A 161 4.96 -4.94 11.39
N TYR A 162 3.97 -4.06 11.35
CA TYR A 162 3.16 -3.80 10.15
C TYR A 162 3.47 -2.41 9.57
N PRO A 163 4.48 -2.26 8.69
CA PRO A 163 4.88 -0.96 8.17
C PRO A 163 3.81 -0.37 7.24
N ILE A 164 3.81 0.96 7.11
CA ILE A 164 3.15 1.69 6.02
C ILE A 164 4.18 1.80 4.89
N VAL A 165 3.88 1.18 3.74
CA VAL A 165 4.71 1.30 2.54
C VAL A 165 4.09 2.35 1.62
N ILE A 166 4.84 3.40 1.29
CA ILE A 166 4.40 4.48 0.41
C ILE A 166 5.28 4.47 -0.84
N HIS A 167 4.67 4.19 -1.99
CA HIS A 167 5.30 4.31 -3.30
C HIS A 167 5.07 5.70 -3.89
N ILE A 168 6.16 6.38 -4.27
CA ILE A 168 6.13 7.65 -4.98
C ILE A 168 6.32 7.35 -6.46
N ARG A 169 5.24 7.43 -7.23
CA ARG A 169 5.32 7.16 -8.66
C ARG A 169 6.07 8.30 -9.38
N PRO A 170 7.11 8.00 -10.18
CA PRO A 170 7.83 9.03 -10.92
C PRO A 170 6.95 9.75 -11.95
N LYS A 171 7.21 11.03 -12.20
CA LYS A 171 6.63 11.76 -13.33
C LYS A 171 7.25 11.26 -14.64
N ASN A 172 6.48 10.53 -15.45
CA ASN A 172 6.93 10.06 -16.76
C ASN A 172 7.35 11.24 -17.65
N LYS A 173 8.65 11.32 -17.96
CA LYS A 173 9.16 12.22 -19.00
C LYS A 173 9.20 11.43 -20.30
N LYS A 174 8.16 11.59 -21.12
CA LYS A 174 8.10 11.05 -22.48
C LYS A 174 9.44 11.40 -23.17
N HIS A 175 10.18 10.40 -23.62
CA HIS A 175 11.42 10.52 -24.42
C HIS A 175 12.75 10.78 -23.69
N LYS A 176 13.14 9.93 -22.72
CA LYS A 176 14.57 9.82 -22.35
C LYS A 176 15.02 8.36 -22.32
N LYS A 177 16.29 8.15 -22.70
CA LYS A 177 17.03 6.91 -22.48
C LYS A 177 16.89 6.53 -21.00
N LEU A 178 16.48 5.30 -20.71
CA LEU A 178 16.29 4.80 -19.33
C LEU A 178 17.52 5.17 -18.50
N SER A 179 17.31 6.04 -17.52
CA SER A 179 18.35 6.33 -16.55
C SER A 179 18.52 5.13 -15.64
N VAL A 180 19.71 4.89 -15.09
CA VAL A 180 19.92 3.90 -14.01
C VAL A 180 18.89 4.06 -12.89
N MET A 181 18.45 5.29 -12.62
CA MET A 181 17.40 5.57 -11.64
C MET A 181 16.02 5.03 -12.05
N GLU A 182 15.71 5.03 -13.34
CA GLU A 182 14.45 4.53 -13.90
C GLU A 182 14.37 3.00 -13.85
N GLU A 183 15.49 2.32 -14.13
CA GLU A 183 15.60 0.87 -13.94
C GLU A 183 15.39 0.46 -12.49
N VAL A 184 15.96 1.21 -11.53
CA VAL A 184 15.74 0.96 -10.09
C VAL A 184 14.28 1.21 -9.70
N CYS A 185 13.65 2.27 -10.22
CA CYS A 185 12.23 2.53 -9.96
C CYS A 185 11.34 1.40 -10.50
N GLN A 186 11.61 0.93 -11.72
CA GLN A 186 10.86 -0.15 -12.35
C GLN A 186 11.05 -1.48 -11.62
N ALA A 187 12.28 -1.79 -11.19
CA ALA A 187 12.56 -3.00 -10.42
C ALA A 187 11.83 -3.00 -9.07
N GLU A 188 11.80 -1.88 -8.35
CA GLU A 188 11.02 -1.78 -7.11
C GLU A 188 9.51 -1.82 -7.35
N GLU A 189 9.00 -1.24 -8.45
CA GLU A 189 7.57 -1.32 -8.79
C GLU A 189 7.13 -2.77 -9.01
N LEU A 190 7.96 -3.61 -9.64
CA LEU A 190 7.71 -5.05 -9.75
C LEU A 190 7.76 -5.77 -8.39
N GLN A 191 8.61 -5.33 -7.46
CA GLN A 191 8.65 -5.89 -6.10
C GLN A 191 7.42 -5.52 -5.26
N LEU A 192 6.82 -4.35 -5.49
CA LEU A 192 5.58 -3.95 -4.82
C LEU A 192 4.44 -4.92 -5.10
N GLU A 193 4.37 -5.49 -6.30
CA GLU A 193 3.35 -6.48 -6.69
C GLU A 193 3.43 -7.78 -5.89
N THR A 194 4.60 -8.09 -5.33
CA THR A 194 4.84 -9.34 -4.58
C THR A 194 4.77 -9.15 -3.07
N LEU A 195 4.63 -7.92 -2.59
CA LEU A 195 4.60 -7.64 -1.15
C LEU A 195 3.42 -8.35 -0.48
N PRO A 196 3.64 -8.99 0.68
CA PRO A 196 2.57 -9.63 1.45
C PRO A 196 1.79 -8.63 2.32
N LEU A 197 1.68 -7.37 1.85
CA LEU A 197 0.86 -6.32 2.43
C LEU A 197 0.47 -5.28 1.36
N LEU A 198 -0.60 -4.53 1.61
CA LEU A 198 -1.01 -3.42 0.74
C LEU A 198 -0.09 -2.19 0.91
N TYR A 199 0.38 -1.64 -0.21
CA TYR A 199 1.12 -0.37 -0.26
C TYR A 199 0.21 0.76 -0.76
N TYR A 200 0.58 2.00 -0.46
CA TYR A 200 -0.11 3.20 -0.93
C TYR A 200 0.71 3.92 -1.99
N THR A 201 0.07 4.39 -3.06
CA THR A 201 0.74 5.15 -4.12
C THR A 201 0.42 6.64 -4.03
N VAL A 202 1.46 7.47 -4.01
CA VAL A 202 1.33 8.91 -4.26
C VAL A 202 1.46 9.14 -5.77
N GLU A 203 0.34 9.50 -6.40
CA GLU A 203 0.27 9.65 -7.85
C GLU A 203 1.00 10.92 -8.34
N PRO A 204 1.58 10.92 -9.55
CA PRO A 204 2.42 12.02 -10.03
C PRO A 204 1.67 13.34 -10.22
N ASN A 205 0.34 13.30 -10.33
CA ASN A 205 -0.54 14.45 -10.50
C ASN A 205 -0.93 15.12 -9.17
N THR A 206 -0.59 14.53 -8.02
CA THR A 206 -0.96 15.08 -6.70
C THR A 206 0.07 16.06 -6.12
N TRP A 207 1.15 16.33 -6.85
CA TRP A 207 2.21 17.24 -6.41
C TRP A 207 2.91 17.88 -7.61
N SER A 208 3.30 19.14 -7.48
CA SER A 208 4.02 19.92 -8.50
C SER A 208 5.40 20.39 -8.01
N CYS A 209 5.56 20.53 -6.69
CA CYS A 209 6.79 20.93 -6.01
C CYS A 209 7.09 20.02 -4.81
N THR A 210 8.23 20.24 -4.15
CA THR A 210 8.66 19.45 -2.99
C THR A 210 7.70 19.60 -1.82
N GLU A 211 7.20 20.80 -1.53
CA GLU A 211 6.30 21.05 -0.38
C GLU A 211 4.98 20.30 -0.54
N GLU A 212 4.38 20.32 -1.74
CA GLU A 212 3.17 19.55 -2.03
C GLU A 212 3.40 18.04 -1.92
N LEU A 213 4.58 17.55 -2.34
CA LEU A 213 4.95 16.15 -2.16
C LEU A 213 5.06 15.79 -0.67
N LEU A 214 5.74 16.61 0.14
CA LEU A 214 5.85 16.38 1.59
C LEU A 214 4.47 16.38 2.25
N ALA A 215 3.59 17.32 1.89
CA ALA A 215 2.22 17.35 2.38
C ALA A 215 1.43 16.09 1.96
N ALA A 216 1.58 15.62 0.72
CA ALA A 216 0.95 14.40 0.25
C ALA A 216 1.44 13.16 1.02
N LEU A 217 2.74 13.07 1.31
CA LEU A 217 3.32 11.99 2.12
C LEU A 217 2.80 12.04 3.57
N CYS A 218 2.74 13.22 4.17
CA CYS A 218 2.16 13.45 5.49
C CYS A 218 0.70 12.97 5.58
N ASN A 219 -0.12 13.34 4.60
CA ASN A 219 -1.52 12.90 4.50
C ASN A 219 -1.64 11.39 4.26
N ALA A 220 -0.75 10.83 3.44
CA ALA A 220 -0.69 9.38 3.22
C ALA A 220 -0.38 8.64 4.53
N ILE A 221 0.66 9.03 5.27
CA ILE A 221 1.00 8.42 6.58
C ILE A 221 -0.20 8.51 7.54
N HIS A 222 -0.84 9.67 7.65
CA HIS A 222 -1.99 9.86 8.53
C HIS A 222 -3.18 8.97 8.15
N SER A 223 -3.53 8.93 6.86
CA SER A 223 -4.64 8.12 6.36
C SER A 223 -4.37 6.62 6.53
N GLN A 224 -3.17 6.16 6.18
CA GLN A 224 -2.78 4.75 6.26
C GLN A 224 -2.61 4.27 7.71
N GLN A 225 -2.27 5.15 8.66
CA GLN A 225 -2.27 4.79 10.08
C GLN A 225 -3.66 4.40 10.60
N ARG A 226 -4.73 5.00 10.06
CA ARG A 226 -6.11 4.75 10.47
C ARG A 226 -6.75 3.58 9.70
N ALA A 227 -6.17 3.20 8.57
CA ALA A 227 -6.64 2.11 7.75
C ALA A 227 -6.30 0.75 8.38
N VAL A 228 -7.15 -0.25 8.13
CA VAL A 228 -6.85 -1.65 8.43
C VAL A 228 -5.66 -2.10 7.59
N ALA A 229 -4.68 -2.75 8.22
CA ALA A 229 -3.55 -3.34 7.51
C ALA A 229 -3.94 -4.74 7.04
N TRP A 230 -4.03 -4.94 5.72
CA TRP A 230 -4.29 -6.24 5.12
C TRP A 230 -2.97 -6.92 4.80
N VAL A 231 -2.77 -8.13 5.33
CA VAL A 231 -1.49 -8.85 5.27
C VAL A 231 -1.65 -10.32 4.94
N GLU A 232 -0.74 -10.87 4.13
CA GLU A 232 -0.69 -12.29 3.78
C GLU A 232 0.29 -13.02 4.71
N LEU A 233 -0.08 -13.19 6.00
CA LEU A 233 0.85 -13.79 6.98
C LEU A 233 1.19 -15.25 6.68
N ASP A 234 0.31 -16.01 6.03
CA ASP A 234 0.55 -17.41 5.69
C ASP A 234 1.70 -17.58 4.68
N ARG A 235 1.96 -16.57 3.85
CA ARG A 235 3.11 -16.55 2.93
C ARG A 235 4.46 -16.37 3.64
N LEU A 236 4.44 -15.99 4.92
CA LEU A 236 5.65 -15.66 5.69
C LEU A 236 6.13 -16.79 6.60
N GLN A 237 5.39 -17.90 6.66
CA GLN A 237 5.65 -19.10 7.47
C GLN A 237 6.85 -19.91 6.97
#